data_AF-A0A2E1HWF3-F1
#
_entry.id   AF-A0A2E1HWF3-F1
#
_cell.length_a   1.000
_cell.length_b   1.000
_cell.length_c   1.000
_cell.angle_alpha   90.00
_cell.angle_beta   90.00
_cell.angle_gamma   90.00
#
_symmetry.space_group_name_H-M   'P 1'
#
loop_
_entity.id
_entity.type
_entity.pdbx_description
1 polymer ?
#
loop_
_entity_poly.entity_id
_entity_poly.type
_entity_poly.pdbx_seq_one_letter_code
_entity_poly.pdbx_strand_id
1 'polypeptide(L)' 'MLDDGAADLFGGFWPFMRRFLFMFLPLWVFLIGYTAGLHIILASILAGSSISVVAIFEKYKLKQESEEGLDGNNLIK' A
#
# COMPACT_ATOMS: atom_id res chain seq x y z
N MET A 1 27.71 11.69 -13.84
CA MET A 1 27.55 10.23 -13.80
C MET A 1 27.59 9.82 -12.34
N LEU A 2 26.62 10.28 -11.55
CA LEU A 2 26.48 9.88 -10.16
C LEU A 2 25.56 8.67 -10.18
N ASP A 3 26.22 7.53 -10.05
CA ASP A 3 25.72 6.20 -9.73
C ASP A 3 24.26 6.16 -9.24
N ASP A 4 23.36 5.84 -10.17
CA ASP A 4 21.97 5.45 -9.95
C ASP A 4 21.83 4.11 -9.21
N GLY A 5 22.92 3.54 -8.64
CA GLY A 5 22.85 2.34 -7.81
C GLY A 5 21.91 2.49 -6.61
N ALA A 6 21.75 3.70 -6.06
CA ALA A 6 20.74 3.97 -5.03
C ALA A 6 19.31 3.91 -5.59
N ALA A 7 19.07 4.42 -6.80
CA ALA A 7 17.76 4.38 -7.45
C ALA A 7 17.37 2.94 -7.84
N ASP A 8 18.33 2.12 -8.28
CA ASP A 8 18.12 0.72 -8.64
C ASP A 8 17.87 -0.18 -7.41
N LEU A 9 18.60 0.06 -6.30
CA LEU A 9 18.32 -0.60 -5.02
C LEU A 9 16.96 -0.21 -4.45
N PHE A 10 16.59 1.08 -4.50
CA PHE A 10 15.26 1.53 -4.06
C PHE A 10 14.16 1.03 -4.99
N GLY A 11 14.43 0.85 -6.28
CA GLY A 11 13.50 0.26 -7.25
C GLY A 11 13.10 -1.16 -6.86
N GLY A 12 14.06 -2.00 -6.44
CA GLY A 12 13.80 -3.34 -5.92
C GLY A 12 13.28 -3.39 -4.48
N PHE A 13 13.69 -2.42 -3.64
CA PHE A 13 13.29 -2.35 -2.23
C PHE A 13 11.87 -1.79 -2.02
N TRP A 14 11.42 -0.88 -2.87
CA TRP A 14 10.09 -0.27 -2.83
C TRP A 14 8.93 -1.27 -2.82
N PRO A 15 8.86 -2.29 -3.71
CA PRO A 15 7.77 -3.27 -3.67
C PRO A 15 7.78 -4.13 -2.39
N PHE A 16 8.95 -4.38 -1.81
CA PHE A 16 9.08 -5.10 -0.54
C PHE A 16 8.60 -4.25 0.64
N MET A 17 9.10 -3.02 0.74
CA MET A 17 8.67 -2.05 1.76
C MET A 17 7.18 -1.79 1.70
N ARG A 18 6.61 -1.67 0.50
CA ARG A 18 5.18 -1.49 0.29
C ARG A 18 4.36 -2.61 0.94
N ARG A 19 4.73 -3.87 0.72
CA ARG A 19 4.03 -5.03 1.32
C ARG A 19 4.11 -5.01 2.83
N PHE A 20 5.28 -4.73 3.40
CA PHE A 20 5.44 -4.60 4.85
C PHE A 20 4.56 -3.46 5.40
N LEU A 21 4.60 -2.28 4.79
CA LEU A 21 3.86 -1.12 5.27
C LEU A 21 2.35 -1.37 5.30
N PHE A 22 1.79 -1.98 4.25
CA PHE A 22 0.37 -2.32 4.19
C PHE A 22 -0.02 -3.46 5.14
N MET A 23 0.83 -4.47 5.30
CA MET A 23 0.57 -5.59 6.22
C MET A 23 0.51 -5.14 7.69
N PHE A 24 1.36 -4.18 8.06
CA PHE A 24 1.38 -3.66 9.43
C PHE A 24 0.40 -2.50 9.66
N LEU A 25 -0.23 -1.95 8.61
CA LEU A 25 -1.14 -0.81 8.70
C LEU A 25 -2.25 -0.95 9.76
N PRO A 26 -3.01 -2.07 9.85
CA PRO A 26 -4.00 -2.24 10.92
C PRO A 26 -3.36 -2.29 12.32
N LEU A 27 -2.14 -2.82 12.44
CA LEU A 27 -1.40 -2.85 13.70
C LEU A 27 -0.96 -1.44 14.12
N TRP A 28 -0.53 -0.60 13.17
CA TRP A 28 -0.23 0.82 13.43
C TRP A 28 -1.47 1.59 13.88
N VAL A 29 -2.61 1.40 13.21
CA VAL A 29 -3.87 2.06 13.57
C VAL A 29 -4.35 1.62 14.96
N PHE A 30 -4.19 0.35 15.29
CA PHE A 30 -4.49 -0.17 16.63
C PHE A 30 -3.57 0.45 17.70
N LEU A 31 -2.25 0.48 17.47
CA LEU A 31 -1.29 1.08 18.41
C LEU A 31 -1.53 2.57 18.62
N ILE A 32 -1.83 3.32 17.56
CA ILE A 32 -2.15 4.74 17.65
C ILE A 32 -3.44 4.94 18.47
N GLY A 33 -4.48 4.14 18.21
CA GLY A 33 -5.71 4.19 19.00
C GLY A 33 -5.46 3.88 20.48
N TYR A 34 -4.70 2.82 20.74
CA TYR A 34 -4.36 2.39 22.11
C TYR A 34 -3.55 3.46 22.86
N THR A 35 -2.52 4.03 22.22
CA THR A 35 -1.68 5.09 22.81
C THR A 35 -2.43 6.41 22.99
N ALA A 36 -3.43 6.70 22.15
CA ALA A 36 -4.33 7.84 22.31
C ALA A 36 -5.37 7.65 23.45
N GLY A 37 -5.36 6.52 24.16
CA GLY A 37 -6.29 6.25 25.25
C GLY A 37 -7.70 5.86 24.79
N LEU A 38 -7.87 5.47 23.52
CA LEU A 38 -9.15 4.93 23.06
C LEU A 38 -9.42 3.57 23.70
N HIS A 39 -10.71 3.33 23.94
CA HIS A 39 -11.17 2.03 24.41
C HIS A 39 -10.77 0.94 23.41
N ILE A 40 -10.25 -0.19 23.91
CA ILE A 40 -9.69 -1.28 23.09
C ILE A 40 -10.67 -1.73 21.99
N ILE A 41 -11.97 -1.74 22.28
CA ILE A 41 -13.02 -2.10 21.32
C ILE A 41 -13.08 -1.10 20.15
N LEU A 42 -13.05 0.20 20.42
CA LEU A 42 -13.06 1.23 19.38
C LEU A 42 -11.77 1.18 18.54
N ALA A 43 -10.62 0.98 19.19
CA ALA A 43 -9.33 0.85 18.51
C ALA A 43 -9.33 -0.38 17.58
N SER A 44 -9.89 -1.51 18.01
CA SER A 44 -10.03 -2.72 17.18
C SER A 44 -10.96 -2.53 15.99
N ILE A 45 -12.07 -1.82 16.15
CA ILE A 45 -13.00 -1.51 15.04
C ILE A 45 -12.31 -0.62 14.00
N LEU A 46 -11.59 0.41 14.44
CA LEU A 46 -10.82 1.29 13.56
C LEU A 46 -9.69 0.54 12.83
N ALA A 47 -8.97 -0.32 13.54
CA ALA A 47 -7.93 -1.17 12.97
C ALA A 47 -8.50 -2.13 11.91
N GLY A 48 -9.64 -2.77 12.21
CA GLY A 48 -10.35 -3.64 11.26
C GLY A 48 -10.88 -2.89 10.04
N SER A 49 -11.40 -1.67 10.22
CA SER A 49 -11.85 -0.81 9.11
C SER A 49 -10.70 -0.43 8.18
N SER A 50 -9.50 -0.23 8.72
CA SER A 50 -8.30 0.06 7.92
C SER A 50 -7.95 -1.04 6.91
N ILE A 51 -8.27 -2.30 7.22
CA ILE A 51 -8.09 -3.43 6.29
C ILE A 51 -8.95 -3.25 5.03
N SER A 52 -10.17 -2.71 5.18
CA SER A 52 -11.08 -2.45 4.06
C SER A 52 -10.49 -1.41 3.08
N VAL A 53 -9.83 -0.38 3.61
CA VAL A 53 -9.17 0.65 2.79
C VAL A 53 -8.03 0.06 1.96
N VAL A 54 -7.24 -0.85 2.53
CA VAL A 54 -6.15 -1.54 1.81
C VAL A 54 -6.69 -2.37 0.65
N ALA A 55 -7.78 -3.12 0.86
CA ALA A 55 -8.39 -3.94 -0.19
C ALA A 55 -8.91 -3.10 -1.38
N ILE A 56 -9.47 -1.92 -1.10
CA ILE A 56 -9.88 -0.98 -2.14
C ILE A 56 -8.66 -0.44 -2.88
N PHE A 57 -7.61 -0.05 -2.15
CA PHE A 57 -6.37 0.46 -2.75
C PHE A 57 -5.70 -0.55 -3.68
N GLU A 58 -5.66 -1.84 -3.30
CA GLU A 58 -5.14 -2.90 -4.17
C GLU A 58 -5.98 -3.04 -5.45
N LYS A 59 -7.31 -2.98 -5.37
CA LYS A 59 -8.18 -2.99 -6.55
C LYS A 59 -7.95 -1.79 -7.47
N TYR A 60 -7.77 -0.59 -6.92
CA TYR A 60 -7.45 0.59 -7.71
C TYR A 60 -6.12 0.46 -8.44
N LYS A 61 -5.08 -0.05 -7.78
CA LYS A 61 -3.77 -0.26 -8.42
C LYS A 61 -3.83 -1.30 -9.53
N LEU A 62 -4.55 -2.41 -9.30
CA LEU A 62 -4.76 -3.43 -10.34
C LEU A 62 -5.50 -2.87 -11.56
N LYS A 63 -6.47 -1.98 -11.33
CA LYS A 63 -7.19 -1.30 -12.42
C LYS A 63 -6.28 -0.36 -13.21
N GLN A 64 -5.38 0.35 -12.54
CA GLN A 64 -4.39 1.21 -13.18
C GLN A 64 -3.38 0.41 -14.03
N GLU A 65 -2.82 -0.69 -13.50
CA GLU A 65 -1.94 -1.59 -14.27
C GLU A 65 -2.68 -2.25 -15.45
N SER A 66 -3.98 -2.55 -15.30
CA SER A 66 -4.80 -3.11 -16.39
C SER A 66 -5.10 -2.08 -17.50
N GLU A 67 -5.22 -0.79 -17.16
CA GLU A 67 -5.47 0.28 -18.13
C GLU A 67 -4.18 0.64 -18.90
N GLU A 68 -3.03 0.69 -18.23
CA GLU A 68 -1.72 0.89 -18.87
C GLU A 68 -1.37 -0.24 -19.86
N GLY A 69 -1.77 -1.49 -19.55
CA GLY A 69 -1.58 -2.64 -20.45
C GLY A 69 -2.47 -2.63 -21.70
N LEU A 70 -3.62 -1.93 -21.67
CA LEU A 70 -4.54 -1.84 -22.81
C LEU A 70 -4.16 -0.74 -23.81
N ASP A 71 -3.56 0.37 -23.32
CA ASP A 71 -3.17 1.50 -24.17
C ASP A 71 -1.98 1.16 -25.09
N GLY A 72 -1.07 0.28 -24.64
CA GLY A 72 0.02 -0.25 -25.46
C GLY A 72 -0.43 -1.11 -26.65
N ASN A 73 -1.65 -1.67 -26.62
CA ASN A 73 -2.17 -2.51 -27.70
C ASN A 73 -2.91 -1.70 -28.79
N ASN A 74 -3.28 -0.43 -28.53
CA ASN A 74 -3.93 0.45 -29.50
C ASN A 74 -2.94 1.21 -30.41
N LEU A 75 -1.63 1.13 -30.14
CA LEU A 75 -0.58 1.73 -30.96
C LEU A 75 -0.07 0.77 -32.07
N ILE A 76 -0.58 -0.46 -32.12
CA ILE A 76 -0.27 -1.47 -33.13
C ILE A 76 -1.52 -1.70 -34.00
N LYS A 77 -1.97 -0.67 -34.73
CA LYS A 77 -3.00 -0.86 -35.77
C LYS A 77 -2.75 0.02 -36.98
#